data_AF-A0A932VQY4-F1
#
_entry.id   AF-A0A932VQY4-F1
#
_cell.length_a   1.000
_cell.length_b   1.000
_cell.length_c   1.000
_cell.angle_alpha   90.00
_cell.angle_beta   90.00
_cell.angle_gamma   90.00
#
_symmetry.space_group_name_H-M   'P 1'
#
loop_
_entity.id
_entity.type
_entity.pdbx_description
1 polymer ?
#
loop_
_entity_poly.entity_id
_entity_poly.type
_entity_poly.pdbx_seq_one_letter_code
_entity_poly.pdbx_strand_id
1 'polypeptide(L)'
;MSYAFAKNPDKKQYAQAGFGLVEIVIVTTLISGALFGFAQAGWVSVRLLASERDRLEATLLAREALEAARAMRDESWAANIAWRTSAPLASPSLRYYPVIQNSKWILATTSPGLVNGVYNRFVKFERVSRDSQDRIVSTGGSDDPGTRKVTASATSSTVAVTLATYMTDFQSYLGRPQEIKAVSFEGASTDADIATFPSDNTGGGDPAQGFTTLGDAISVSKVELFLRRATASPSDVFVELRASPTGTVLGSSNIISGPTIASTSPSWVEFRFDNALSLAANTKYYIRLRSVPSSTDAFSGSTGKVYWDYLQSGASGPYAGGEARRFVGRLSSPGDAGASLDQYDYGFRVYDLQ
;
A
#
# COMPACT_ATOMS: atom_id res chain seq x y z
N MET A 1 -33.45 51.78 -115.05
CA MET A 1 -34.02 50.73 -114.18
C MET A 1 -32.85 49.96 -113.57
N SER A 2 -32.51 50.24 -112.31
CA SER A 2 -31.64 49.37 -111.48
C SER A 2 -31.76 49.83 -110.03
N TYR A 3 -31.97 48.87 -109.13
CA TYR A 3 -32.30 49.06 -107.71
C TYR A 3 -31.06 48.98 -106.80
N ALA A 4 -31.19 49.65 -105.66
CA ALA A 4 -30.61 49.35 -104.33
C ALA A 4 -29.13 49.66 -104.05
N PHE A 5 -28.87 50.37 -102.95
CA PHE A 5 -28.48 49.77 -101.66
C PHE A 5 -28.56 50.83 -100.55
N ALA A 6 -29.45 50.62 -99.57
CA ALA A 6 -29.57 51.49 -98.40
C ALA A 6 -28.43 51.20 -97.41
N LYS A 7 -27.64 52.22 -97.11
CA LYS A 7 -26.58 52.17 -96.08
C LYS A 7 -27.22 52.40 -94.70
N ASN A 8 -27.17 51.37 -93.87
CA ASN A 8 -27.60 51.41 -92.47
C ASN A 8 -26.64 52.32 -91.67
N PRO A 9 -27.11 53.27 -90.83
CA PRO A 9 -26.22 54.10 -90.03
C PRO A 9 -25.65 53.29 -88.85
N ASP A 10 -24.32 53.28 -88.77
CA ASP A 10 -23.53 52.56 -87.77
C ASP A 10 -23.85 52.97 -86.34
N LYS A 11 -23.95 51.93 -85.49
CA LYS A 11 -24.13 51.99 -84.04
C LYS A 11 -22.97 52.77 -83.38
N LYS A 12 -23.29 53.76 -82.55
CA LYS A 12 -22.35 54.35 -81.60
C LYS A 12 -21.89 53.28 -80.60
N GLN A 13 -20.61 52.90 -80.64
CA GLN A 13 -19.97 52.11 -79.61
C GLN A 13 -19.64 53.02 -78.41
N TYR A 14 -20.26 52.76 -77.27
CA TYR A 14 -19.92 53.40 -76.01
C TYR A 14 -18.70 52.69 -75.41
N ALA A 15 -17.60 53.40 -75.21
CA ALA A 15 -16.43 52.89 -74.51
C ALA A 15 -16.78 52.62 -73.03
N GLN A 16 -16.61 51.36 -72.59
CA GLN A 16 -16.94 50.87 -71.24
C GLN A 16 -15.92 51.27 -70.16
N ALA A 17 -15.57 52.57 -70.06
CA ALA A 17 -14.52 53.03 -69.14
C ALA A 17 -14.95 53.19 -67.66
N GLY A 18 -16.03 52.53 -67.22
CA GLY A 18 -16.56 52.63 -65.84
C GLY A 18 -16.85 51.30 -65.13
N PHE A 19 -16.73 50.16 -65.83
CA PHE A 19 -17.14 48.85 -65.28
C PHE A 19 -16.09 48.20 -64.37
N GLY A 20 -14.79 48.45 -64.59
CA GLY A 20 -13.71 47.80 -63.81
C GLY A 20 -13.63 48.22 -62.34
N LEU A 21 -13.96 49.47 -62.00
CA LEU A 21 -13.95 49.93 -60.60
C LEU A 21 -15.07 49.28 -59.78
N VAL A 22 -16.26 49.12 -60.38
CA VAL A 22 -17.41 48.47 -59.72
C VAL A 22 -17.09 47.00 -59.44
N GLU A 23 -16.46 46.31 -60.39
CA GLU A 23 -16.06 44.91 -60.25
C GLU A 23 -15.03 44.72 -59.12
N ILE A 24 -14.03 45.61 -59.02
CA ILE A 24 -13.04 45.58 -57.92
C ILE A 24 -13.72 45.77 -56.56
N VAL A 25 -14.69 46.69 -56.45
CA VAL A 25 -15.43 46.91 -55.19
C VAL A 25 -16.25 45.68 -54.81
N ILE A 26 -16.91 45.03 -55.78
CA ILE A 26 -17.67 43.82 -55.53
C ILE A 26 -16.75 42.69 -55.07
N VAL A 27 -15.65 42.44 -55.79
CA VAL A 27 -14.69 41.38 -55.47
C VAL A 27 -14.05 41.60 -54.10
N THR A 28 -13.62 42.84 -53.80
CA THR A 28 -13.03 43.17 -52.49
C THR A 28 -14.03 43.01 -51.36
N THR A 29 -15.31 43.34 -51.57
CA THR A 29 -16.37 43.14 -50.57
C THR A 29 -16.61 41.65 -50.30
N LEU A 30 -16.67 40.83 -51.35
CA LEU A 30 -16.83 39.37 -51.22
C LEU A 30 -15.65 38.73 -50.49
N ILE A 31 -14.41 39.07 -50.88
CA ILE A 31 -13.20 38.57 -50.22
C ILE A 31 -13.15 39.02 -48.76
N SER A 32 -13.43 40.29 -48.48
CA SER A 32 -13.42 40.83 -47.11
C SER A 32 -14.50 40.18 -46.24
N GLY A 33 -15.70 39.97 -46.79
CA GLY A 33 -16.78 39.25 -46.12
C GLY A 33 -16.41 37.81 -45.79
N ALA A 34 -15.78 37.10 -46.72
CA ALA A 34 -15.30 35.73 -46.50
C ALA A 34 -14.20 35.68 -45.42
N LEU A 35 -13.21 36.57 -45.48
CA LEU A 35 -12.13 36.66 -44.49
C LEU A 35 -12.67 36.99 -43.09
N PHE A 36 -13.65 37.90 -43.00
CA PHE A 36 -14.31 38.20 -41.73
C PHE A 36 -15.07 36.98 -41.18
N GLY A 37 -15.78 36.24 -42.04
CA GLY A 37 -16.43 34.98 -41.68
C GLY A 37 -15.45 33.95 -41.12
N PHE A 38 -14.31 33.75 -41.78
CA PHE A 38 -13.27 32.83 -41.30
C PHE A 38 -12.64 33.28 -39.99
N ALA A 39 -12.38 34.59 -39.82
CA ALA A 39 -11.90 35.12 -38.56
C ALA A 39 -12.89 34.79 -37.44
N GLN A 40 -14.17 35.13 -37.59
CA GLN A 40 -15.21 34.84 -36.58
C GLN A 40 -15.26 33.35 -36.21
N ALA A 41 -15.25 32.46 -37.21
CA ALA A 41 -15.20 31.02 -36.98
C ALA A 41 -13.95 30.60 -36.18
N GLY A 42 -12.79 31.19 -36.49
CA GLY A 42 -11.55 30.98 -35.73
C GLY A 42 -11.65 31.43 -34.28
N TRP A 43 -12.21 32.62 -34.01
CA TRP A 43 -12.42 33.14 -32.66
C TRP A 43 -13.34 32.25 -31.82
N VAL A 44 -14.44 31.79 -32.41
CA VAL A 44 -15.37 30.86 -31.75
C VAL A 44 -14.68 29.52 -31.46
N SER A 45 -13.91 29.00 -32.42
CA SER A 45 -13.17 27.74 -32.27
C SER A 45 -12.16 27.80 -31.12
N VAL A 46 -11.39 28.89 -31.00
CA VAL A 46 -10.42 29.07 -29.91
C VAL A 46 -11.13 29.15 -28.55
N ARG A 47 -12.25 29.87 -28.47
CA ARG A 47 -13.04 29.94 -27.23
C ARG A 47 -13.59 28.59 -26.82
N LEU A 48 -14.07 27.80 -27.77
CA LEU A 48 -14.56 26.45 -27.53
C LEU A 48 -13.43 25.56 -27.00
N LEU A 49 -12.26 25.59 -27.65
CA LEU A 49 -11.09 24.82 -27.20
C LEU A 49 -10.64 25.20 -25.79
N ALA A 50 -10.66 26.49 -25.45
CA ALA A 50 -10.34 26.95 -24.10
C ALA A 50 -11.36 26.44 -23.07
N SER A 51 -12.66 26.50 -23.38
CA SER A 51 -13.73 25.99 -22.52
C SER A 51 -13.63 24.48 -22.31
N GLU A 52 -13.35 23.71 -23.37
CA GLU A 52 -13.17 22.26 -23.28
C GLU A 52 -11.93 21.88 -22.46
N ARG A 53 -10.83 22.63 -22.62
CA ARG A 53 -9.63 22.45 -21.80
C ARG A 53 -9.93 22.65 -20.32
N ASP A 54 -10.61 23.74 -19.96
CA ASP A 54 -10.93 24.05 -18.57
C ASP A 54 -11.89 22.99 -17.96
N ARG A 55 -12.83 22.49 -18.76
CA ARG A 55 -13.73 21.39 -18.36
C ARG A 55 -12.98 20.07 -18.17
N LEU A 56 -12.02 19.76 -19.05
CA LEU A 56 -11.17 18.59 -18.93
C LEU A 56 -10.33 18.65 -17.65
N GLU A 57 -9.68 19.78 -17.37
CA GLU A 57 -8.87 19.98 -16.17
C GLU A 57 -9.71 19.82 -14.90
N ALA A 58 -10.87 20.49 -14.82
CA ALA A 58 -11.80 20.31 -13.70
C ALA A 58 -12.25 18.84 -13.54
N THR A 59 -12.47 18.12 -14.64
CA THR A 59 -12.83 16.70 -14.60
C THR A 59 -11.69 15.83 -14.05
N LEU A 60 -10.45 16.08 -14.47
CA LEU A 60 -9.28 15.37 -13.95
C LEU A 60 -9.09 15.64 -12.46
N LEU A 61 -9.24 16.89 -12.01
CA LEU A 61 -9.16 17.26 -10.60
C LEU A 61 -10.28 16.63 -9.75
N ALA A 62 -11.51 16.56 -10.27
CA ALA A 62 -12.60 15.87 -9.59
C ALA A 62 -12.35 14.35 -9.49
N ARG A 63 -11.75 13.73 -10.53
CA ARG A 63 -11.34 12.32 -10.50
C ARG A 63 -10.23 12.07 -9.49
N GLU A 64 -9.20 12.90 -9.48
CA GLU A 64 -8.11 12.81 -8.50
C GLU A 64 -8.64 12.91 -7.06
N ALA A 65 -9.60 13.79 -6.80
CA ALA A 65 -10.25 13.88 -5.50
C ALA A 65 -11.01 12.61 -5.10
N LEU A 66 -11.65 11.91 -6.06
CA LEU A 66 -12.22 10.59 -5.82
C LEU A 66 -11.14 9.54 -5.53
N GLU A 67 -10.05 9.54 -6.28
CA GLU A 67 -8.94 8.60 -6.04
C GLU A 67 -8.30 8.83 -4.68
N ALA A 68 -8.15 10.08 -4.23
CA ALA A 68 -7.70 10.39 -2.88
C ALA A 68 -8.63 9.78 -1.81
N ALA A 69 -9.95 9.88 -2.00
CA ALA A 69 -10.91 9.25 -1.11
C ALA A 69 -10.84 7.70 -1.16
N ARG A 70 -10.58 7.10 -2.34
CA ARG A 70 -10.35 5.63 -2.46
C ARG A 70 -9.05 5.18 -1.80
N ALA A 71 -7.96 5.91 -1.98
CA ALA A 71 -6.69 5.62 -1.32
C ALA A 71 -6.84 5.65 0.21
N MET A 72 -7.56 6.64 0.74
CA MET A 72 -7.88 6.75 2.16
C MET A 72 -8.77 5.60 2.67
N ARG A 73 -9.76 5.20 1.86
CA ARG A 73 -10.62 4.03 2.13
C ARG A 73 -9.78 2.77 2.25
N ASP A 74 -8.83 2.58 1.34
CA ASP A 74 -8.00 1.37 1.26
C ASP A 74 -6.97 1.28 2.39
N GLU A 75 -6.55 2.42 2.95
CA GLU A 75 -5.71 2.46 4.15
C GLU A 75 -6.50 2.04 5.40
N SER A 76 -7.69 2.59 5.62
CA SER A 76 -8.58 2.19 6.70
C SER A 76 -9.97 2.81 6.56
N TRP A 77 -11.00 2.00 6.32
CA TRP A 77 -12.39 2.48 6.31
C TRP A 77 -12.79 3.16 7.62
N ALA A 78 -12.51 2.49 8.75
CA ALA A 78 -12.91 2.95 10.07
C ALA A 78 -12.23 4.27 10.46
N ALA A 79 -10.92 4.40 10.19
CA ALA A 79 -10.17 5.60 10.56
C ALA A 79 -10.36 6.76 9.58
N ASN A 80 -10.68 6.49 8.32
CA ASN A 80 -10.65 7.51 7.28
C ASN A 80 -12.02 7.84 6.66
N ILE A 81 -13.03 6.97 6.72
CA ILE A 81 -14.28 7.14 5.96
C ILE A 81 -15.51 7.06 6.87
N ALA A 82 -15.63 6.02 7.71
CA ALA A 82 -16.86 5.66 8.42
C ALA A 82 -17.48 6.82 9.24
N TRP A 83 -16.62 7.56 9.96
CA TRP A 83 -17.04 8.63 10.88
C TRP A 83 -17.38 9.96 10.20
N ARG A 84 -17.05 10.16 8.92
CA ARG A 84 -17.25 11.45 8.24
C ARG A 84 -18.72 11.84 8.05
N THR A 85 -19.63 10.91 8.35
CA THR A 85 -21.08 11.13 8.33
C THR A 85 -21.73 10.93 9.70
N SER A 86 -20.93 10.92 10.77
CA SER A 86 -21.38 10.92 12.16
C SER A 86 -21.15 12.29 12.81
N ALA A 87 -21.98 12.65 13.79
CA ALA A 87 -21.84 13.90 14.52
C ALA A 87 -20.47 14.01 15.20
N PRO A 88 -19.85 15.21 15.26
CA PRO A 88 -20.37 16.50 14.84
C PRO A 88 -20.13 16.83 13.35
N LEU A 89 -19.48 15.94 12.60
CA LEU A 89 -19.03 16.19 11.22
C LEU A 89 -20.04 15.74 10.16
N ALA A 90 -21.19 15.21 10.58
CA ALA A 90 -22.34 14.90 9.75
C ALA A 90 -23.01 16.18 9.20
N SER A 91 -22.37 16.82 8.23
CA SER A 91 -22.97 17.92 7.49
C SER A 91 -22.77 17.72 5.99
N PRO A 92 -23.84 17.71 5.17
CA PRO A 92 -23.73 17.64 3.71
C PRO A 92 -23.09 18.90 3.08
N SER A 93 -22.92 19.96 3.86
CA SER A 93 -22.19 21.16 3.43
C SER A 93 -20.69 21.09 3.73
N LEU A 94 -20.25 20.19 4.62
CA LEU A 94 -18.85 20.07 5.00
C LEU A 94 -18.02 19.57 3.81
N ARG A 95 -16.96 20.31 3.50
CA ARG A 95 -16.04 20.02 2.41
C ARG A 95 -14.75 19.46 2.99
N TYR A 96 -14.24 18.42 2.35
CA TYR A 96 -12.94 17.85 2.66
C TYR A 96 -12.00 18.05 1.48
N TYR A 97 -10.82 18.60 1.73
CA TYR A 97 -9.86 18.98 0.70
C TYR A 97 -8.75 17.91 0.64
N PRO A 98 -8.59 17.21 -0.49
CA PRO A 98 -7.50 16.27 -0.69
C PRO A 98 -6.17 17.01 -0.74
N VAL A 99 -5.27 16.68 0.20
CA VAL A 99 -3.88 17.16 0.24
C VAL A 99 -2.93 16.00 0.49
N ILE A 100 -1.69 16.11 0.03
CA ILE A 100 -0.66 15.10 0.28
C ILE A 100 0.17 15.53 1.48
N GLN A 101 0.26 14.66 2.48
CA GLN A 101 1.13 14.82 3.64
C GLN A 101 1.88 13.52 3.88
N ASN A 102 3.20 13.57 4.06
CA ASN A 102 4.05 12.39 4.27
C ASN A 102 3.85 11.32 3.18
N SER A 103 3.77 11.75 1.91
CA SER A 103 3.54 10.88 0.75
C SER A 103 2.20 10.10 0.75
N LYS A 104 1.24 10.51 1.59
CA LYS A 104 -0.11 9.94 1.63
C LYS A 104 -1.16 11.01 1.40
N TRP A 105 -2.29 10.62 0.82
CA TRP A 105 -3.48 11.47 0.80
C TRP A 105 -3.98 11.68 2.23
N ILE A 106 -4.45 12.88 2.52
CA ILE A 106 -5.28 13.19 3.68
C ILE A 106 -6.43 14.10 3.24
N LEU A 107 -7.48 14.16 4.06
CA LEU A 107 -8.67 14.94 3.80
C LEU A 107 -8.84 16.03 4.86
N ALA A 108 -8.34 17.23 4.56
CA ALA A 108 -8.40 18.39 5.45
C ALA A 108 -9.80 19.02 5.46
N THR A 109 -10.25 19.53 6.59
CA THR A 109 -11.53 20.27 6.70
C THR A 109 -11.38 21.77 6.40
N THR A 110 -10.14 22.26 6.40
CA THR A 110 -9.79 23.65 6.03
C THR A 110 -9.30 23.68 4.59
N SER A 111 -9.72 24.70 3.83
CA SER A 111 -9.27 24.86 2.44
C SER A 111 -7.77 25.18 2.39
N PRO A 112 -6.97 24.40 1.63
CA PRO A 112 -5.54 24.68 1.44
C PRO A 112 -5.28 25.77 0.38
N GLY A 113 -6.33 26.31 -0.25
CA GLY A 113 -6.24 27.23 -1.38
C GLY A 113 -6.70 26.60 -2.69
N LEU A 114 -6.58 27.35 -3.80
CA LEU A 114 -6.96 26.89 -5.13
C LEU A 114 -5.85 26.04 -5.76
N VAL A 115 -6.22 24.91 -6.35
CA VAL A 115 -5.33 24.10 -7.18
C VAL A 115 -5.05 24.85 -8.49
N ASN A 116 -3.78 24.94 -8.87
CA ASN A 116 -3.29 25.73 -10.00
C ASN A 116 -3.70 27.22 -9.95
N GLY A 117 -4.06 27.74 -8.76
CA GLY A 117 -4.58 29.10 -8.61
C GLY A 117 -6.00 29.33 -9.17
N VAL A 118 -6.68 28.29 -9.65
CA VAL A 118 -7.95 28.42 -10.38
C VAL A 118 -9.08 27.58 -9.76
N TYR A 119 -8.81 26.33 -9.40
CA TYR A 119 -9.87 25.39 -9.03
C TYR A 119 -9.94 25.15 -7.53
N ASN A 120 -11.15 25.26 -6.98
CA ASN A 120 -11.46 24.75 -5.67
C ASN A 120 -11.83 23.26 -5.77
N ARG A 121 -11.00 22.38 -5.20
CA ARG A 121 -11.13 20.91 -5.28
C ARG A 121 -11.47 20.32 -3.92
N PHE A 122 -12.59 19.64 -3.80
CA PHE A 122 -13.02 19.02 -2.54
C PHE A 122 -13.89 17.77 -2.75
N VAL A 123 -14.05 16.98 -1.69
CA VAL A 123 -15.01 15.90 -1.60
C VAL A 123 -16.00 16.14 -0.47
N LYS A 124 -17.18 15.54 -0.58
CA LYS A 124 -18.23 15.52 0.44
C LYS A 124 -18.65 14.08 0.69
N PHE A 125 -18.99 13.77 1.93
CA PHE A 125 -19.50 12.47 2.33
C PHE A 125 -20.95 12.60 2.77
N GLU A 126 -21.79 11.70 2.28
CA GLU A 126 -23.19 11.59 2.66
C GLU A 126 -23.49 10.16 3.13
N ARG A 127 -24.41 10.05 4.08
CA ARG A 127 -24.94 8.76 4.53
C ARG A 127 -25.65 8.07 3.38
N VAL A 128 -25.64 6.75 3.42
CA VAL A 128 -26.36 5.91 2.47
C VAL A 128 -27.33 5.09 3.29
N SER A 129 -28.63 5.18 2.96
CA SER A 129 -29.67 4.45 3.65
C SER A 129 -30.19 3.32 2.78
N ARG A 130 -30.55 2.20 3.40
CA ARG A 130 -31.15 1.04 2.74
C ARG A 130 -32.53 0.71 3.30
N ASP A 131 -33.43 0.28 2.44
CA ASP A 131 -34.72 -0.27 2.85
C ASP A 131 -34.62 -1.76 3.27
N SER A 132 -35.74 -2.36 3.67
CA SER A 132 -35.79 -3.77 4.08
C SER A 132 -35.52 -4.77 2.96
N GLN A 133 -35.41 -4.31 1.70
CA GLN A 133 -35.09 -5.12 0.52
C GLN A 133 -33.65 -4.87 0.06
N ASP A 134 -32.80 -4.28 0.90
CA ASP A 134 -31.40 -3.96 0.62
C ASP A 134 -31.21 -2.94 -0.51
N ARG A 135 -32.22 -2.13 -0.84
CA ARG A 135 -32.11 -1.10 -1.89
C ARG A 135 -31.67 0.22 -1.28
N ILE A 136 -30.74 0.91 -1.94
CA ILE A 136 -30.36 2.29 -1.59
C ILE A 136 -31.57 3.21 -1.82
N VAL A 137 -31.95 3.96 -0.79
CA VAL A 137 -33.08 4.89 -0.81
C VAL A 137 -32.65 6.29 -0.37
N SER A 138 -33.27 7.32 -0.95
CA SER A 138 -33.01 8.72 -0.61
C SER A 138 -33.73 9.19 0.65
N THR A 139 -34.84 8.54 1.01
CA THR A 139 -35.67 8.82 2.17
C THR A 139 -36.22 7.51 2.74
N GLY A 140 -36.42 7.48 4.06
CA GLY A 140 -36.68 6.21 4.75
C GLY A 140 -35.46 5.29 4.78
N GLY A 141 -35.62 4.11 5.37
CA GLY A 141 -34.54 3.13 5.51
C GLY A 141 -33.64 3.36 6.72
N SER A 142 -32.69 2.44 6.89
CA SER A 142 -31.67 2.46 7.94
C SER A 142 -30.30 2.77 7.34
N ASP A 143 -29.45 3.46 8.10
CA ASP A 143 -28.09 3.76 7.67
C ASP A 143 -27.30 2.49 7.40
N ASP A 144 -26.61 2.46 6.27
CA ASP A 144 -25.65 1.42 5.92
C ASP A 144 -24.25 1.93 6.32
N PRO A 145 -23.71 1.53 7.49
CA PRO A 145 -22.39 1.98 7.95
C PRO A 145 -21.24 1.52 7.03
N GLY A 146 -21.46 0.49 6.22
CA GLY A 146 -20.49 -0.05 5.27
C GLY A 146 -20.48 0.67 3.93
N THR A 147 -21.39 1.63 3.70
CA THR A 147 -21.45 2.41 2.45
C THR A 147 -21.54 3.91 2.70
N ARG A 148 -20.79 4.69 1.93
CA ARG A 148 -20.88 6.16 1.91
C ARG A 148 -20.99 6.65 0.49
N LYS A 149 -21.82 7.67 0.27
CA LYS A 149 -21.84 8.39 -1.01
C LYS A 149 -20.78 9.47 -0.94
N VAL A 150 -19.88 9.47 -1.92
CA VAL A 150 -18.80 10.43 -2.03
C VAL A 150 -19.04 11.28 -3.26
N THR A 151 -19.12 12.58 -3.05
CA THR A 151 -19.28 13.57 -4.13
C THR A 151 -18.01 14.41 -4.21
N ALA A 152 -17.24 14.25 -5.28
CA ALA A 152 -16.06 15.04 -5.58
C ALA A 152 -16.41 16.18 -6.53
N SER A 153 -15.87 17.36 -6.26
CA SER A 153 -16.10 18.57 -7.05
C SER A 153 -14.80 19.30 -7.31
N ALA A 154 -14.69 19.86 -8.51
CA ALA A 154 -13.69 20.85 -8.88
C ALA A 154 -14.41 22.03 -9.56
N THR A 155 -14.27 23.21 -8.96
CA THR A 155 -15.02 24.40 -9.38
C THR A 155 -14.10 25.61 -9.55
N SER A 156 -14.24 26.31 -10.66
CA SER A 156 -13.70 27.65 -10.91
C SER A 156 -14.86 28.66 -11.03
N SER A 157 -14.58 29.89 -11.46
CA SER A 157 -15.61 30.90 -11.76
C SER A 157 -16.45 30.58 -13.00
N THR A 158 -15.94 29.77 -13.93
CA THR A 158 -16.57 29.48 -15.23
C THR A 158 -16.97 28.02 -15.40
N VAL A 159 -16.35 27.11 -14.64
CA VAL A 159 -16.54 25.66 -14.78
C VAL A 159 -16.83 25.05 -13.41
N ALA A 160 -17.84 24.19 -13.34
CA ALA A 160 -18.10 23.34 -12.19
C ALA A 160 -18.32 21.90 -12.63
N VAL A 161 -17.43 21.00 -12.20
CA VAL A 161 -17.56 19.57 -12.43
C VAL A 161 -17.81 18.87 -11.09
N THR A 162 -18.78 17.97 -11.07
CA THR A 162 -19.11 17.15 -9.90
C THR A 162 -19.28 15.70 -10.32
N LEU A 163 -18.62 14.78 -9.59
CA LEU A 163 -18.68 13.34 -9.78
C LEU A 163 -19.14 12.71 -8.47
N ALA A 164 -20.11 11.81 -8.53
CA ALA A 164 -20.61 11.08 -7.37
C ALA A 164 -20.39 9.57 -7.54
N THR A 165 -20.01 8.90 -6.47
CA THR A 165 -19.88 7.44 -6.41
C THR A 165 -20.31 6.94 -5.03
N TYR A 166 -20.68 5.67 -4.96
CA TYR A 166 -20.77 4.95 -3.70
C TYR A 166 -19.42 4.30 -3.42
N MET A 167 -18.92 4.43 -2.19
CA MET A 167 -17.77 3.72 -1.68
C MET A 167 -18.23 2.75 -0.61
N THR A 168 -17.73 1.52 -0.66
CA THR A 168 -18.07 0.45 0.28
C THR A 168 -16.84 -0.03 1.02
N ASP A 169 -17.04 -0.49 2.25
CA ASP A 169 -16.03 -1.17 3.07
C ASP A 169 -15.86 -2.63 2.64
N PHE A 170 -15.48 -2.87 1.38
CA PHE A 170 -15.32 -4.25 0.90
C PHE A 170 -14.23 -5.02 1.67
N GLN A 171 -13.26 -4.32 2.25
CA GLN A 171 -12.16 -4.94 3.00
C GLN A 171 -12.62 -5.62 4.30
N SER A 172 -13.71 -5.18 4.93
CA SER A 172 -14.25 -5.87 6.11
C SER A 172 -14.96 -7.19 5.76
N TYR A 173 -15.30 -7.39 4.49
CA TYR A 173 -15.87 -8.63 3.98
C TYR A 173 -14.82 -9.59 3.40
N LEU A 174 -13.58 -9.12 3.24
CA LEU A 174 -12.45 -9.99 2.89
C LEU A 174 -11.83 -10.51 4.18
N GLY A 175 -11.76 -11.84 4.32
CA GLY A 175 -10.94 -12.46 5.37
C GLY A 175 -9.50 -11.99 5.20
N ARG A 176 -9.02 -11.13 6.10
CA ARG A 176 -7.62 -10.73 6.10
C ARG A 176 -6.80 -11.91 6.62
N PRO A 177 -5.71 -12.30 5.96
CA PRO A 177 -4.85 -13.35 6.46
C PRO A 177 -4.50 -13.07 7.93
N GLN A 178 -4.82 -13.99 8.83
CA GLN A 178 -4.54 -13.84 10.26
C GLN A 178 -3.32 -14.67 10.62
N GLU A 179 -2.43 -14.10 11.41
CA GLU A 179 -1.32 -14.84 11.99
C GLU A 179 -1.74 -15.33 13.39
N ILE A 180 -1.96 -16.63 13.54
CA ILE A 180 -2.37 -17.24 14.80
C ILE A 180 -1.22 -18.07 15.35
N LYS A 181 -0.95 -18.01 16.66
CA LYS A 181 0.06 -18.88 17.29
C LYS A 181 -0.36 -20.34 17.14
N ALA A 182 0.40 -21.09 16.36
CA ALA A 182 0.17 -22.51 16.14
C ALA A 182 0.90 -23.37 17.17
N VAL A 183 2.17 -23.03 17.45
CA VAL A 183 3.01 -23.77 18.39
C VAL A 183 3.86 -22.77 19.17
N SER A 184 3.91 -22.89 20.49
CA SER A 184 4.67 -21.96 21.32
C SER A 184 5.11 -22.56 22.65
N PHE A 185 6.23 -22.08 23.16
CA PHE A 185 6.62 -22.19 24.55
C PHE A 185 6.87 -20.79 25.12
N GLU A 186 6.00 -20.33 26.02
CA GLU A 186 6.07 -18.99 26.62
C GLU A 186 6.47 -19.01 28.10
N GLY A 187 6.86 -20.17 28.63
CA GLY A 187 7.27 -20.35 30.03
C GLY A 187 8.72 -19.93 30.33
N ALA A 188 9.48 -19.53 29.30
CA ALA A 188 10.85 -19.06 29.44
C ALA A 188 10.90 -17.86 30.40
N SER A 189 11.68 -18.01 31.47
CA SER A 189 11.75 -17.06 32.58
C SER A 189 13.14 -16.99 33.22
N THR A 190 14.05 -17.86 32.79
CA THR A 190 15.43 -17.89 33.27
C THR A 190 16.32 -17.10 32.31
N ASP A 191 16.88 -16.03 32.84
CA ASP A 191 17.85 -15.18 32.17
C ASP A 191 19.29 -15.59 32.56
N ALA A 192 19.70 -16.82 32.25
CA ALA A 192 21.01 -17.35 32.62
C ALA A 192 21.87 -17.77 31.41
N ASP A 193 23.18 -17.87 31.63
CA ASP A 193 24.23 -17.87 30.59
C ASP A 193 24.40 -19.18 29.77
N ILE A 194 23.41 -20.07 29.73
CA ILE A 194 23.57 -21.40 29.11
C ILE A 194 23.59 -21.32 27.57
N ALA A 195 23.10 -20.22 27.00
CA ALA A 195 23.09 -19.95 25.56
C ALA A 195 23.59 -18.52 25.25
N THR A 196 24.86 -18.24 25.56
CA THR A 196 25.53 -17.06 24.98
C THR A 196 25.73 -17.29 23.49
N PHE A 197 24.91 -16.66 22.64
CA PHE A 197 25.03 -16.68 21.19
C PHE A 197 24.59 -15.35 20.57
N PRO A 198 25.41 -14.62 19.78
CA PRO A 198 26.79 -14.94 19.45
C PRO A 198 27.71 -14.82 20.69
N SER A 199 29.02 -15.00 20.57
CA SER A 199 29.92 -14.89 21.74
C SER A 199 31.38 -14.90 21.35
N ASP A 200 32.19 -14.11 22.03
CA ASP A 200 33.63 -13.99 21.78
C ASP A 200 34.41 -15.25 22.24
N ASN A 201 34.57 -16.24 21.35
CA ASN A 201 35.47 -17.40 21.46
C ASN A 201 35.41 -18.24 22.76
N THR A 202 34.29 -18.15 23.49
CA THR A 202 34.01 -18.91 24.75
C THR A 202 32.58 -19.48 24.77
N GLY A 203 31.97 -19.52 23.59
CA GLY A 203 30.56 -19.59 23.29
C GLY A 203 29.88 -20.92 23.39
N GLY A 204 28.58 -20.82 23.69
CA GLY A 204 27.66 -21.95 23.62
C GLY A 204 27.47 -22.49 22.19
N GLY A 205 27.77 -21.75 21.13
CA GLY A 205 27.42 -22.16 19.76
C GLY A 205 25.95 -21.87 19.43
N ASP A 206 25.49 -22.18 18.21
CA ASP A 206 24.14 -21.80 17.76
C ASP A 206 23.08 -22.53 18.59
N PRO A 207 22.12 -21.83 19.21
CA PRO A 207 20.99 -22.46 19.87
C PRO A 207 19.92 -22.87 18.84
N ALA A 208 19.28 -23.99 19.09
CA ALA A 208 18.07 -24.37 18.38
C ALA A 208 17.02 -24.94 19.33
N GLN A 209 15.76 -24.77 18.96
CA GLN A 209 14.61 -25.33 19.66
C GLN A 209 13.82 -26.21 18.71
N GLY A 210 13.67 -27.48 19.06
CA GLY A 210 12.72 -28.39 18.43
C GLY A 210 11.28 -28.06 18.81
N PHE A 211 10.35 -28.24 17.89
CA PHE A 211 8.92 -28.19 18.14
C PHE A 211 8.18 -29.17 17.24
N THR A 212 6.99 -29.58 17.64
CA THR A 212 6.15 -30.50 16.85
C THR A 212 4.87 -29.79 16.46
N THR A 213 4.55 -29.74 15.17
CA THR A 213 3.24 -29.27 14.69
C THR A 213 2.15 -30.22 15.20
N LEU A 214 1.01 -29.70 15.64
CA LEU A 214 -0.10 -30.52 16.13
C LEU A 214 -1.35 -30.29 15.27
N GLY A 215 -2.09 -31.35 14.99
CA GLY A 215 -3.32 -31.23 14.20
C GLY A 215 -3.03 -31.14 12.70
N ASP A 216 -3.44 -30.04 12.07
CA ASP A 216 -3.33 -29.81 10.63
C ASP A 216 -1.95 -29.29 10.20
N ALA A 217 -1.70 -29.28 8.89
CA ALA A 217 -0.53 -28.61 8.33
C ALA A 217 -0.66 -27.09 8.53
N ILE A 218 0.46 -26.42 8.83
CA ILE A 218 0.50 -24.98 9.09
C ILE A 218 1.33 -24.25 8.03
N SER A 219 0.99 -23.00 7.76
CA SER A 219 1.68 -22.11 6.84
C SER A 219 2.43 -21.03 7.62
N VAL A 220 3.72 -21.24 7.87
CA VAL A 220 4.49 -20.39 8.78
C VAL A 220 4.97 -19.12 8.09
N SER A 221 4.40 -17.97 8.45
CA SER A 221 4.83 -16.64 7.99
C SER A 221 5.87 -15.98 8.90
N LYS A 222 5.85 -16.31 10.20
CA LYS A 222 6.78 -15.74 11.18
C LYS A 222 7.03 -16.66 12.38
N VAL A 223 8.16 -16.40 13.02
CA VAL A 223 8.55 -16.94 14.33
C VAL A 223 8.94 -15.79 15.25
N GLU A 224 8.57 -15.88 16.52
CA GLU A 224 9.07 -14.97 17.55
C GLU A 224 9.95 -15.74 18.53
N LEU A 225 11.08 -15.13 18.90
CA LEU A 225 11.99 -15.68 19.92
C LEU A 225 12.07 -14.73 21.10
N PHE A 226 12.14 -15.28 22.32
CA PHE A 226 12.29 -14.48 23.54
C PHE A 226 13.78 -14.17 23.75
N LEU A 227 14.22 -12.99 23.30
CA LEU A 227 15.63 -12.63 23.22
C LEU A 227 15.99 -11.39 24.03
N ARG A 228 17.25 -11.36 24.48
CA ARG A 228 17.93 -10.22 25.11
C ARG A 228 19.36 -10.11 24.59
N ARG A 229 19.90 -8.91 24.36
CA ARG A 229 21.35 -8.73 24.13
C ARG A 229 22.10 -8.50 25.44
N ALA A 230 23.29 -9.08 25.56
CA ALA A 230 24.25 -8.76 26.62
C ALA A 230 25.27 -7.72 26.16
N THR A 231 25.69 -7.80 24.89
CA THR A 231 26.66 -6.87 24.31
C THR A 231 25.91 -5.69 23.69
N ALA A 232 26.49 -4.48 23.76
CA ALA A 232 25.86 -3.28 23.19
C ALA A 232 25.63 -3.41 21.68
N SER A 233 26.59 -3.99 20.97
CA SER A 233 26.54 -4.19 19.52
C SER A 233 26.89 -5.64 19.17
N PRO A 234 25.98 -6.61 19.40
CA PRO A 234 26.17 -7.95 18.89
C PRO A 234 25.94 -7.96 17.38
N SER A 235 26.38 -9.02 16.72
CA SER A 235 26.06 -9.27 15.33
C SER A 235 24.57 -9.36 15.07
N ASP A 236 24.21 -9.11 13.82
CA ASP A 236 22.85 -9.29 13.34
C ASP A 236 22.48 -10.78 13.33
N VAL A 237 21.21 -11.07 13.54
CA VAL A 237 20.71 -12.44 13.71
C VAL A 237 19.53 -12.73 12.79
N PHE A 238 19.35 -13.99 12.44
CA PHE A 238 18.20 -14.48 11.68
C PHE A 238 17.86 -15.91 12.11
N VAL A 239 16.69 -16.40 11.71
CA VAL A 239 16.21 -17.73 12.04
C VAL A 239 16.19 -18.62 10.79
N GLU A 240 16.64 -19.86 10.93
CA GLU A 240 16.39 -20.94 9.99
C GLU A 240 15.32 -21.87 10.56
N LEU A 241 14.30 -22.20 9.76
CA LEU A 241 13.42 -23.34 10.02
C LEU A 241 13.96 -24.57 9.29
N ARG A 242 14.08 -25.70 10.00
CA ARG A 242 14.73 -26.92 9.51
C ARG A 242 13.88 -28.17 9.75
N ALA A 243 13.98 -29.13 8.83
CA ALA A 243 13.29 -30.43 8.93
C ALA A 243 13.85 -31.35 10.01
N SER A 244 15.11 -31.17 10.41
CA SER A 244 15.76 -31.88 11.50
C SER A 244 16.99 -31.09 11.98
N PRO A 245 17.69 -31.48 13.06
CA PRO A 245 18.87 -30.75 13.55
C PRO A 245 19.94 -30.54 12.48
N THR A 246 20.19 -31.58 11.66
CA THR A 246 21.14 -31.59 10.53
C THR A 246 20.47 -31.52 9.16
N GLY A 247 19.13 -31.51 9.10
CA GLY A 247 18.37 -31.60 7.87
C GLY A 247 18.32 -30.31 7.06
N THR A 248 17.59 -30.39 5.95
CA THR A 248 17.39 -29.28 5.00
C THR A 248 16.79 -28.04 5.69
N VAL A 249 17.31 -26.86 5.31
CA VAL A 249 16.71 -25.57 5.66
C VAL A 249 15.47 -25.38 4.80
N LEU A 250 14.31 -25.27 5.46
CA LEU A 250 13.01 -25.06 4.83
C LEU A 250 12.82 -23.59 4.46
N GLY A 251 13.38 -22.68 5.25
CA GLY A 251 13.41 -21.25 4.97
C GLY A 251 14.25 -20.48 5.97
N SER A 252 14.64 -19.27 5.57
CA SER A 252 15.38 -18.32 6.39
C SER A 252 14.57 -17.04 6.54
N SER A 253 14.56 -16.46 7.74
CA SER A 253 13.86 -15.21 8.00
C SER A 253 14.63 -14.00 7.47
N ASN A 254 14.01 -12.82 7.56
CA ASN A 254 14.70 -11.55 7.51
C ASN A 254 15.79 -11.47 8.61
N ILE A 255 16.78 -10.61 8.37
CA ILE A 255 17.85 -10.32 9.31
C ILE A 255 17.36 -9.24 10.29
N ILE A 256 17.58 -9.48 11.58
CA ILE A 256 17.34 -8.53 12.66
C ILE A 256 18.67 -7.94 13.10
N SER A 257 18.71 -6.61 13.15
CA SER A 257 19.92 -5.92 13.57
C SER A 257 20.16 -6.13 15.06
N GLY A 258 21.32 -6.69 15.43
CA GLY A 258 21.64 -7.07 16.81
C GLY A 258 21.46 -5.92 17.81
N PRO A 259 21.89 -4.68 17.49
CA PRO A 259 21.66 -3.50 18.33
C PRO A 259 20.19 -3.08 18.55
N THR A 260 19.23 -3.69 17.86
CA THR A 260 17.79 -3.40 18.06
C THR A 260 17.13 -4.31 19.10
N ILE A 261 17.79 -5.42 19.47
CA ILE A 261 17.30 -6.34 20.51
C ILE A 261 17.38 -5.66 21.88
N ALA A 262 16.40 -5.89 22.75
CA ALA A 262 16.38 -5.30 24.09
C ALA A 262 17.60 -5.73 24.94
N SER A 263 18.22 -4.80 25.67
CA SER A 263 19.41 -5.09 26.51
C SER A 263 19.09 -5.25 28.00
N THR A 264 17.96 -4.74 28.47
CA THR A 264 17.61 -4.69 29.91
C THR A 264 16.83 -5.91 30.36
N SER A 265 15.90 -6.37 29.53
CA SER A 265 15.05 -7.52 29.80
C SER A 265 14.73 -8.22 28.48
N PRO A 266 14.52 -9.54 28.50
CA PRO A 266 14.15 -10.27 27.30
C PRO A 266 12.79 -9.81 26.77
N SER A 267 12.66 -9.86 25.44
CA SER A 267 11.46 -9.45 24.71
C SER A 267 11.24 -10.36 23.52
N TRP A 268 10.00 -10.45 23.05
CA TRP A 268 9.68 -11.18 21.83
C TRP A 268 10.20 -10.42 20.61
N VAL A 269 11.17 -11.02 19.92
CA VAL A 269 11.75 -10.51 18.68
C VAL A 269 11.15 -11.28 17.52
N GLU A 270 10.58 -10.53 16.56
CA GLU A 270 9.90 -11.07 15.40
C GLU A 270 10.86 -11.36 14.24
N PHE A 271 10.77 -12.57 13.68
CA PHE A 271 11.49 -13.03 12.49
C PHE A 271 10.46 -13.45 11.43
N ARG A 272 10.40 -12.76 10.30
CA ARG A 272 9.48 -12.98 9.19
C ARG A 272 10.14 -13.71 8.04
N PHE A 273 9.40 -14.61 7.40
CA PHE A 273 9.83 -15.28 6.18
C PHE A 273 9.23 -14.56 4.96
N ASP A 274 10.02 -14.37 3.91
CA ASP A 274 9.55 -13.69 2.68
C ASP A 274 8.37 -14.44 2.03
N ASN A 275 8.36 -15.77 2.16
CA ASN A 275 7.26 -16.63 1.75
C ASN A 275 6.86 -17.53 2.91
N ALA A 276 5.55 -17.73 3.10
CA ALA A 276 5.05 -18.63 4.12
C ALA A 276 5.48 -20.07 3.83
N LEU A 277 5.98 -20.76 4.87
CA LEU A 277 6.53 -22.10 4.77
C LEU A 277 5.48 -23.15 5.15
N SER A 278 5.20 -24.10 4.26
CA SER A 278 4.27 -25.18 4.56
C SER A 278 4.95 -26.26 5.41
N LEU A 279 4.47 -26.43 6.64
CA LEU A 279 4.92 -27.48 7.55
C LEU A 279 3.83 -28.54 7.68
N ALA A 280 4.19 -29.79 7.44
CA ALA A 280 3.28 -30.93 7.58
C ALA A 280 2.77 -31.08 9.02
N ALA A 281 1.55 -31.59 9.16
CA ALA A 281 0.91 -31.99 10.40
C ALA A 281 1.76 -32.99 11.21
N ASN A 282 1.68 -32.95 12.54
CA ASN A 282 2.23 -33.96 13.45
C ASN A 282 3.72 -34.27 13.20
N THR A 283 4.49 -33.27 12.78
CA THR A 283 5.88 -33.43 12.34
C THR A 283 6.80 -32.53 13.17
N LYS A 284 7.98 -33.06 13.55
CA LYS A 284 8.99 -32.33 14.32
C LYS A 284 9.84 -31.45 13.39
N TYR A 285 10.04 -30.21 13.78
CA TYR A 285 10.88 -29.22 13.11
C TYR A 285 11.79 -28.52 14.11
N TYR A 286 12.76 -27.76 13.63
CA TYR A 286 13.71 -27.04 14.45
C TYR A 286 13.82 -25.58 14.03
N ILE A 287 13.76 -24.69 15.01
CA ILE A 287 14.08 -23.27 14.89
C ILE A 287 15.54 -23.13 15.29
N ARG A 288 16.41 -22.70 14.37
CA ARG A 288 17.83 -22.46 14.66
C ARG A 288 18.13 -20.97 14.55
N LEU A 289 18.67 -20.39 15.61
CA LEU A 289 19.12 -18.99 15.61
C LEU A 289 20.51 -18.91 15.01
N ARG A 290 20.71 -17.97 14.09
CA ARG A 290 21.90 -17.80 13.27
C ARG A 290 22.35 -16.35 13.31
N SER A 291 23.60 -16.09 12.94
CA SER A 291 24.16 -14.76 12.91
C SER A 291 24.83 -14.38 11.59
N VAL A 292 24.98 -13.08 11.38
CA VAL A 292 25.64 -12.45 10.23
C VAL A 292 26.76 -11.53 10.73
N PRO A 293 28.03 -11.74 10.31
CA PRO A 293 28.50 -12.88 9.52
C PRO A 293 28.31 -14.19 10.28
N SER A 294 28.28 -15.31 9.56
CA SER A 294 28.28 -16.61 10.22
C SER A 294 29.60 -16.82 10.96
N SER A 295 29.59 -17.50 12.11
CA SER A 295 30.82 -17.80 12.86
C SER A 295 31.85 -18.59 12.04
N THR A 296 33.12 -18.23 12.12
CA THR A 296 34.20 -18.99 11.46
C THR A 296 34.92 -19.94 12.41
N ASP A 297 34.64 -19.85 13.71
CA ASP A 297 35.37 -20.51 14.78
C ASP A 297 34.43 -21.42 15.61
N ALA A 298 34.89 -22.64 15.90
CA ALA A 298 34.18 -23.53 16.83
C ALA A 298 34.11 -22.86 18.21
N PHE A 299 33.00 -23.05 18.94
CA PHE A 299 32.76 -22.36 20.21
C PHE A 299 32.73 -20.83 20.10
N SER A 300 32.59 -20.25 18.91
CA SER A 300 32.40 -18.82 18.75
C SER A 300 31.08 -18.58 18.04
N GLY A 301 30.31 -17.61 18.50
CA GLY A 301 29.35 -16.98 17.60
C GLY A 301 30.11 -15.96 16.76
N SER A 302 29.42 -15.20 15.94
CA SER A 302 29.97 -13.91 15.48
C SER A 302 30.17 -12.94 16.67
N THR A 303 30.32 -11.64 16.42
CA THR A 303 30.62 -10.63 17.45
C THR A 303 29.52 -10.50 18.52
N GLY A 304 29.90 -10.50 19.81
CA GLY A 304 29.02 -10.10 20.92
C GLY A 304 27.89 -11.07 21.28
N LYS A 305 27.22 -10.87 22.42
CA LYS A 305 26.27 -11.83 23.02
C LYS A 305 24.80 -11.44 22.89
N VAL A 306 24.00 -12.40 22.42
CA VAL A 306 22.53 -12.45 22.55
C VAL A 306 22.17 -13.69 23.38
N TYR A 307 21.11 -13.59 24.15
CA TYR A 307 20.53 -14.67 24.92
C TYR A 307 19.21 -15.03 24.29
N TRP A 308 19.03 -16.34 24.07
CA TRP A 308 17.71 -16.91 23.89
C TRP A 308 17.26 -17.47 25.23
N ASP A 309 16.31 -16.78 25.84
CA ASP A 309 15.85 -17.11 27.18
C ASP A 309 15.14 -18.45 27.20
N TYR A 310 15.27 -19.16 28.31
CA TYR A 310 14.77 -20.52 28.47
C TYR A 310 14.11 -20.73 29.83
N LEU A 311 13.52 -21.91 30.01
CA LEU A 311 13.21 -22.45 31.33
C LEU A 311 13.93 -23.78 31.50
N GLN A 312 14.57 -23.97 32.65
CA GLN A 312 15.16 -25.24 33.05
C GLN A 312 14.22 -25.97 34.00
N SER A 313 13.99 -27.26 33.77
CA SER A 313 13.38 -28.15 34.75
C SER A 313 14.29 -29.35 35.05
N GLY A 314 14.13 -29.92 36.24
CA GLY A 314 15.07 -30.87 36.84
C GLY A 314 15.59 -31.96 35.89
N ALA A 315 14.80 -33.00 35.63
CA ALA A 315 15.26 -34.17 34.87
C ALA A 315 15.01 -34.09 33.35
N SER A 316 14.07 -33.26 32.91
CA SER A 316 13.67 -33.10 31.50
C SER A 316 13.19 -31.68 31.24
N GLY A 317 13.21 -31.22 29.98
CA GLY A 317 12.72 -29.92 29.55
C GLY A 317 11.21 -29.73 29.81
N PRO A 318 10.76 -28.50 30.10
CA PRO A 318 9.38 -28.22 30.48
C PRO A 318 8.39 -28.23 29.29
N TYR A 319 8.86 -28.16 28.04
CA TYR A 319 8.01 -28.15 26.85
C TYR A 319 7.88 -29.57 26.27
N ALA A 320 6.68 -30.14 26.36
CA ALA A 320 6.39 -31.45 25.83
C ALA A 320 6.55 -31.48 24.29
N GLY A 321 7.48 -32.31 23.80
CA GLY A 321 7.80 -32.41 22.37
C GLY A 321 8.87 -31.43 21.88
N GLY A 322 9.40 -30.61 22.80
CA GLY A 322 10.57 -29.76 22.62
C GLY A 322 11.88 -30.53 22.61
N GLU A 323 12.91 -29.94 22.01
CA GLU A 323 14.28 -30.40 22.19
C GLU A 323 15.21 -29.22 21.96
N ALA A 324 15.67 -28.61 23.05
CA ALA A 324 16.71 -27.61 23.00
C ALA A 324 18.03 -28.28 22.57
N ARG A 325 18.73 -27.65 21.64
CA ARG A 325 20.01 -28.12 21.12
C ARG A 325 21.00 -26.99 21.00
N ARG A 326 22.27 -27.37 21.03
CA ARG A 326 23.39 -26.46 20.98
C ARG A 326 24.46 -26.93 20.01
N PHE A 327 24.71 -26.16 18.96
CA PHE A 327 25.62 -26.51 17.87
C PHE A 327 26.96 -25.79 18.03
N VAL A 328 27.95 -26.54 18.48
CA VAL A 328 29.26 -26.02 18.87
C VAL A 328 30.32 -26.19 17.76
N GLY A 329 30.06 -27.09 16.80
CA GLY A 329 30.99 -27.41 15.73
C GLY A 329 31.25 -26.22 14.80
N ARG A 330 32.42 -26.26 14.13
CA ARG A 330 32.75 -25.31 13.06
C ARG A 330 31.63 -25.32 12.02
N LEU A 331 31.14 -24.13 11.68
CA LEU A 331 30.14 -23.95 10.63
C LEU A 331 30.54 -24.73 9.40
N SER A 332 29.64 -25.61 8.92
CA SER A 332 29.78 -26.57 7.81
C SER A 332 30.20 -28.02 8.13
N SER A 333 30.21 -28.49 9.39
CA SER A 333 30.13 -29.94 9.64
C SER A 333 28.70 -30.45 9.39
N PRO A 334 28.40 -31.12 8.27
CA PRO A 334 27.02 -31.48 7.90
C PRO A 334 26.43 -32.55 8.83
N GLY A 335 27.27 -33.20 9.63
CA GLY A 335 26.91 -34.20 10.63
C GLY A 335 26.88 -33.70 12.07
N ASP A 336 27.13 -32.41 12.33
CA ASP A 336 26.97 -31.86 13.68
C ASP A 336 25.48 -31.79 14.03
N ALA A 337 25.02 -32.79 14.77
CA ALA A 337 23.66 -32.86 15.28
C ALA A 337 23.39 -31.84 16.40
N GLY A 338 24.42 -31.19 16.94
CA GLY A 338 24.33 -30.38 18.15
C GLY A 338 24.17 -31.27 19.39
N ALA A 339 24.67 -30.77 20.52
CA ALA A 339 24.46 -31.39 21.82
C ALA A 339 23.02 -31.14 22.28
N SER A 340 22.34 -32.19 22.74
CA SER A 340 21.01 -32.04 23.35
C SER A 340 21.13 -31.37 24.71
N LEU A 341 20.20 -30.46 24.99
CA LEU A 341 20.05 -29.74 26.24
C LEU A 341 18.75 -30.23 26.91
N ASP A 342 18.74 -31.50 27.32
CA ASP A 342 17.53 -32.22 27.72
C ASP A 342 16.75 -31.65 28.91
N GLN A 343 17.34 -30.71 29.65
CA GLN A 343 16.73 -30.05 30.81
C GLN A 343 16.13 -28.68 30.48
N TYR A 344 16.26 -28.23 29.23
CA TYR A 344 16.03 -26.83 28.83
C TYR A 344 15.04 -26.74 27.68
N ASP A 345 14.24 -25.68 27.66
CA ASP A 345 13.46 -25.27 26.49
C ASP A 345 13.48 -23.76 26.34
N TYR A 346 13.77 -23.30 25.12
CA TYR A 346 13.86 -21.89 24.77
C TYR A 346 12.50 -21.28 24.48
N GLY A 347 12.31 -19.99 24.79
CA GLY A 347 11.04 -19.29 24.56
C GLY A 347 10.80 -18.99 23.08
N PHE A 348 9.75 -19.56 22.48
CA PHE A 348 9.45 -19.38 21.06
C PHE A 348 7.94 -19.33 20.78
N ARG A 349 7.57 -18.73 19.64
CA ARG A 349 6.24 -18.80 19.04
C ARG A 349 6.36 -19.00 17.54
N VAL A 350 5.60 -19.94 17.00
CA VAL A 350 5.44 -20.19 15.56
C VAL A 350 4.01 -19.80 15.18
N TYR A 351 3.87 -18.95 14.17
CA TYR A 351 2.58 -18.46 13.72
C TYR A 351 2.15 -19.14 12.42
N ASP A 352 0.90 -19.55 12.37
CA ASP A 352 0.20 -20.04 11.17
C ASP A 352 -0.56 -18.89 10.50
N LEU A 353 -0.37 -18.75 9.19
CA LEU A 353 -1.04 -17.80 8.34
C LEU A 353 -2.33 -18.42 7.79
N GLN A 354 -3.47 -17.98 8.32
CA GLN A 354 -4.81 -18.48 7.99
C GLN A 354 -5.61 -17.53 7.12
#